data_AF-A0A238Z955-F1
#
_entry.id   AF-A0A238Z955-F1
#
_cell.length_a   1.000
_cell.length_b   1.000
_cell.length_c   1.000
_cell.angle_alpha   90.00
_cell.angle_beta   90.00
_cell.angle_gamma   90.00
#
_symmetry.space_group_name_H-M   'P 1'
#
loop_
_entity.id
_entity.type
_entity.pdbx_description
1 polymer ?
#
loop_
_entity_poly.entity_id
_entity_poly.type
_entity_poly.pdbx_seq_one_letter_code
_entity_poly.pdbx_strand_id
1 'polypeptide(L)'
;MFQCSPANGNTNTAPIIDCRPLPLWRPSAAKRNSTSRCFGAWGHILISPYYLASPLDIEAWEVIETLEQYVLYDEFAERIEYALQLLEEGQRHWQEHQSPDGEWSEISIMVVSEVRRLSYNISQKLQISDLDIAACIRSTVGISSESNVSNSQCMAALAIDRACRAIETLGKWLADFQQEFHTTSPETLDAIARESPDDFEALINEPRREWAQVEMETRENTAEILGNARHYLILAAVYALPILSDEDKTKISTAARSRGLRSAELRRRAVTERNDAICAKAHTLRKNGVAEKDLVGMIAHTATAEKESGGVKLSKKQIRNILRAGGALDPDLDLTWPPDCIRLDPPF
;
A
#
# COMPACT_ATOMS: atom_id res chain seq x y z
N MET A 1 8.42 13.25 -37.27
CA MET A 1 8.38 14.00 -38.55
C MET A 1 7.71 13.09 -39.58
N PHE A 2 6.44 13.33 -39.94
CA PHE A 2 5.70 12.48 -40.88
C PHE A 2 5.64 13.14 -42.27
N GLN A 3 6.04 12.40 -43.30
CA GLN A 3 5.76 12.71 -44.69
C GLN A 3 4.40 12.10 -45.07
N CYS A 4 3.51 12.92 -45.64
CA CYS A 4 2.30 12.46 -46.31
C CYS A 4 2.50 12.57 -47.83
N SER A 5 2.19 11.49 -48.56
CA SER A 5 1.93 11.52 -50.00
C SER A 5 0.49 11.12 -50.25
N PRO A 6 -0.23 11.74 -51.20
CA PRO A 6 -1.64 11.44 -51.46
C PRO A 6 -1.79 10.33 -52.50
N ALA A 7 -2.73 9.42 -52.27
CA ALA A 7 -3.23 8.52 -53.31
C ALA A 7 -4.59 9.05 -53.82
N ASN A 8 -4.63 9.29 -55.13
CA ASN A 8 -5.83 9.58 -55.91
C ASN A 8 -6.81 8.39 -55.93
N GLY A 9 -8.12 8.66 -55.95
CA GLY A 9 -9.08 7.70 -56.53
C GLY A 9 -10.46 7.60 -55.87
N ASN A 10 -11.33 8.56 -56.22
CA ASN A 10 -12.78 8.50 -56.41
C ASN A 10 -13.73 7.58 -55.59
N THR A 11 -14.79 8.28 -55.12
CA THR A 11 -16.20 7.89 -54.91
C THR A 11 -16.60 6.98 -53.74
N ASN A 12 -17.35 7.62 -52.82
CA ASN A 12 -18.47 7.09 -52.02
C ASN A 12 -18.25 5.81 -51.21
N THR A 13 -17.63 5.96 -50.04
CA THR A 13 -18.08 5.34 -48.78
C THR A 13 -17.31 6.00 -47.62
N ALA A 14 -18.00 6.38 -46.54
CA ALA A 14 -17.32 6.82 -45.32
C ALA A 14 -16.45 5.67 -44.79
N PRO A 15 -15.19 5.89 -44.42
CA PRO A 15 -14.37 4.84 -43.83
C PRO A 15 -14.90 4.51 -42.43
N ILE A 16 -15.37 3.27 -42.28
CA ILE A 16 -15.59 2.63 -40.97
C ILE A 16 -14.20 2.50 -40.32
N ILE A 17 -14.02 3.16 -39.17
CA ILE A 17 -12.82 3.01 -38.35
C ILE A 17 -12.96 1.67 -37.61
N ASP A 18 -12.32 0.62 -38.14
CA ASP A 18 -12.15 -0.67 -37.46
C ASP A 18 -11.01 -0.52 -36.43
N CYS A 19 -11.37 -0.28 -35.16
CA CYS A 19 -10.43 -0.26 -34.05
C CYS A 19 -10.06 -1.71 -33.67
N ARG A 20 -9.06 -2.29 -34.35
CA ARG A 20 -8.40 -3.51 -33.86
C ARG A 20 -7.26 -3.15 -32.89
N PRO A 21 -7.09 -3.87 -31.78
CA PRO A 21 -5.91 -3.75 -30.93
C PRO A 21 -4.65 -4.14 -31.73
N LEU A 22 -3.60 -3.31 -31.64
CA LEU A 22 -2.28 -3.66 -32.15
C LEU A 22 -1.67 -4.81 -31.32
N PRO A 23 -0.90 -5.72 -31.93
CA PRO A 23 -0.29 -6.83 -31.21
C PRO A 23 0.82 -6.35 -30.27
N LEU A 24 0.82 -6.90 -29.05
CA LEU A 24 1.88 -6.80 -28.05
C LEU A 24 3.24 -7.09 -28.70
N TRP A 25 4.09 -6.08 -28.71
CA TRP A 25 5.46 -6.18 -29.20
C TRP A 25 6.32 -6.85 -28.11
N ARG A 26 6.82 -8.07 -28.36
CA ARG A 26 7.85 -8.73 -27.54
C ARG A 26 9.22 -8.47 -28.15
N PRO A 27 10.18 -7.85 -27.44
CA PRO A 27 11.58 -7.89 -27.86
C PRO A 27 12.21 -9.24 -27.50
N SER A 28 12.91 -9.81 -28.48
CA SER A 28 13.73 -11.01 -28.37
C SER A 28 14.93 -10.78 -27.43
N ALA A 29 15.07 -11.62 -26.41
CA ALA A 29 16.20 -11.62 -25.49
C ALA A 29 17.53 -11.88 -26.23
N ALA A 30 18.41 -10.89 -26.24
CA ALA A 30 19.81 -11.04 -26.62
C ALA A 30 20.67 -11.00 -25.36
N LYS A 31 21.13 -12.18 -24.92
CA LYS A 31 22.06 -12.36 -23.81
C LYS A 31 23.29 -11.47 -23.96
N ARG A 32 23.54 -10.59 -22.98
CA ARG A 32 24.88 -10.02 -22.74
C ARG A 32 25.30 -10.35 -21.32
N ASN A 33 26.43 -11.04 -21.24
CA ASN A 33 27.13 -11.33 -20.00
C ASN A 33 27.59 -10.02 -19.34
N SER A 34 27.16 -9.77 -18.11
CA SER A 34 27.77 -8.79 -17.23
C SER A 34 28.20 -9.45 -15.93
N THR A 35 29.45 -9.19 -15.60
CA THR A 35 30.28 -9.84 -14.60
C THR A 35 29.87 -9.56 -13.16
N SER A 36 29.84 -10.64 -12.39
CA SER A 36 29.88 -10.75 -10.93
C SER A 36 30.73 -9.67 -10.23
N ARG A 37 30.17 -9.07 -9.17
CA ARG A 37 30.94 -8.50 -8.04
C ARG A 37 30.27 -8.81 -6.71
N CYS A 38 31.11 -9.30 -5.81
CA CYS A 38 30.84 -9.74 -4.45
C CYS A 38 30.19 -8.64 -3.59
N PHE A 39 29.23 -9.02 -2.73
CA PHE A 39 28.94 -8.29 -1.50
C PHE A 39 29.09 -9.23 -0.30
N GLY A 40 30.14 -8.98 0.47
CA GLY A 40 30.40 -9.58 1.77
C GLY A 40 29.72 -8.80 2.89
N ALA A 41 29.43 -9.54 3.96
CA ALA A 41 28.72 -9.16 5.18
C ALA A 41 29.20 -7.87 5.88
N TRP A 42 28.27 -6.97 6.22
CA TRP A 42 28.39 -6.00 7.32
C TRP A 42 27.01 -5.58 7.88
N GLY A 43 26.87 -5.68 9.21
CA GLY A 43 26.18 -4.77 10.13
C GLY A 43 24.76 -4.28 9.84
N HIS A 44 23.82 -4.65 10.73
CA HIS A 44 22.44 -4.17 10.83
C HIS A 44 22.30 -2.63 10.83
N ILE A 45 22.20 -2.04 9.63
CA ILE A 45 21.32 -0.91 9.32
C ILE A 45 20.57 -1.40 8.09
N LEU A 46 19.28 -1.74 8.25
CA LEU A 46 18.42 -2.22 7.16
C LEU A 46 18.16 -1.07 6.18
N ILE A 47 19.16 -0.72 5.36
CA ILE A 47 18.94 -0.02 4.10
C ILE A 47 18.26 -1.04 3.20
N SER A 48 17.03 -0.75 2.77
CA SER A 48 16.34 -1.59 1.80
C SER A 48 17.27 -1.84 0.62
N PRO A 49 17.55 -3.09 0.21
CA PRO A 49 18.38 -3.38 -0.96
C PRO A 49 17.78 -2.79 -2.24
N TYR A 50 16.51 -2.38 -2.18
CA TYR A 50 15.76 -1.73 -3.22
C TYR A 50 15.39 -0.31 -2.76
N TYR A 51 16.20 0.69 -3.13
CA TYR A 51 15.88 2.11 -2.93
C TYR A 51 15.89 2.84 -4.28
N LEU A 52 14.74 3.40 -4.62
CA LEU A 52 14.47 4.13 -5.86
C LEU A 52 14.93 5.59 -5.69
N ALA A 53 16.23 5.81 -5.94
CA ALA A 53 16.93 7.05 -5.60
C ALA A 53 16.61 8.24 -6.52
N SER A 54 16.28 7.98 -7.79
CA SER A 54 16.01 8.99 -8.81
C SER A 54 14.60 8.83 -9.37
N PRO A 55 13.54 9.30 -8.68
CA PRO A 55 12.16 8.95 -9.03
C PRO A 55 11.69 9.38 -10.42
N LEU A 56 12.34 10.38 -11.01
CA LEU A 56 12.06 10.87 -12.37
C LEU A 56 12.71 10.02 -13.46
N ASP A 57 13.76 9.27 -13.14
CA ASP A 57 14.53 8.45 -14.09
C ASP A 57 14.20 6.97 -14.01
N ILE A 58 13.18 6.59 -13.23
CA ILE A 58 12.79 5.19 -13.09
C ILE A 58 12.08 4.74 -14.35
N GLU A 59 12.66 3.74 -15.01
CA GLU A 59 12.04 3.04 -16.12
C GLU A 59 11.32 1.78 -15.62
N ALA A 60 10.06 1.60 -16.01
CA ALA A 60 9.22 0.53 -15.50
C ALA A 60 9.78 -0.87 -15.78
N TRP A 61 10.43 -1.06 -16.92
CA TRP A 61 11.00 -2.36 -17.29
C TRP A 61 12.21 -2.74 -16.44
N GLU A 62 13.04 -1.78 -15.99
CA GLU A 62 14.17 -2.05 -15.09
C GLU A 62 13.68 -2.57 -13.73
N VAL A 63 12.59 -1.98 -13.25
CA VAL A 63 11.93 -2.41 -12.01
C VAL A 63 11.37 -3.82 -12.16
N ILE A 64 10.63 -4.07 -13.24
CA ILE A 64 10.04 -5.38 -13.54
C ILE A 64 11.13 -6.44 -13.67
N GLU A 65 12.15 -6.22 -14.50
CA GLU A 65 13.25 -7.18 -14.70
C GLU A 65 13.94 -7.53 -13.38
N THR A 66 14.10 -6.55 -12.49
CA THR A 66 14.72 -6.79 -11.18
C THR A 66 13.80 -7.57 -10.23
N LEU A 67 12.48 -7.39 -10.30
CA LEU A 67 11.54 -8.03 -9.39
C LEU A 67 11.04 -9.40 -9.89
N GLU A 68 11.01 -9.61 -11.21
CA GLU A 68 10.61 -10.87 -11.87
C GLU A 68 11.47 -12.07 -11.47
N GLN A 69 12.69 -11.84 -10.98
CA GLN A 69 13.56 -12.90 -10.49
C GLN A 69 13.10 -13.54 -9.17
N TYR A 70 12.17 -12.90 -8.43
CA TYR A 70 11.70 -13.39 -7.14
C TYR A 70 10.56 -14.39 -7.30
N VAL A 71 10.59 -15.46 -6.49
CA VAL A 71 9.66 -16.60 -6.58
C VAL A 71 8.19 -16.22 -6.41
N LEU A 72 7.91 -15.15 -5.66
CA LEU A 72 6.55 -14.64 -5.42
C LEU A 72 6.18 -13.45 -6.32
N TYR A 73 6.96 -13.12 -7.36
CA TYR A 73 6.68 -11.94 -8.18
C TYR A 73 5.26 -11.93 -8.74
N ASP A 74 4.81 -13.04 -9.35
CA ASP A 74 3.52 -13.13 -10.01
C ASP A 74 2.33 -12.83 -9.07
N GLU A 75 2.46 -13.14 -7.78
CA GLU A 75 1.45 -12.86 -6.75
C GLU A 75 1.27 -11.36 -6.46
N PHE A 76 2.27 -10.55 -6.81
CA PHE A 76 2.33 -9.12 -6.54
C PHE A 76 2.46 -8.26 -7.81
N ALA A 77 2.62 -8.87 -8.98
CA ALA A 77 2.82 -8.21 -10.27
C ALA A 77 1.78 -7.10 -10.52
N GLU A 78 0.48 -7.40 -10.36
CA GLU A 78 -0.60 -6.41 -10.55
C GLU A 78 -0.41 -5.14 -9.70
N ARG A 79 0.05 -5.29 -8.45
CA ARG A 79 0.27 -4.15 -7.54
C ARG A 79 1.52 -3.36 -7.90
N ILE A 80 2.57 -4.05 -8.36
CA ILE A 80 3.81 -3.43 -8.85
C ILE A 80 3.53 -2.63 -10.11
N GLU A 81 2.85 -3.24 -11.09
CA GLU A 81 2.41 -2.60 -12.33
C GLU A 81 1.53 -1.38 -12.05
N TYR A 82 0.58 -1.50 -11.11
CA TYR A 82 -0.24 -0.37 -10.72
C TYR A 82 0.58 0.75 -10.07
N ALA A 83 1.57 0.43 -9.22
CA ALA A 83 2.47 1.42 -8.65
C ALA A 83 3.28 2.14 -9.74
N LEU A 84 3.81 1.39 -10.70
CA LEU A 84 4.56 1.91 -11.86
C LEU A 84 3.69 2.81 -12.73
N GLN A 85 2.43 2.45 -12.96
CA GLN A 85 1.47 3.29 -13.65
C GLN A 85 1.32 4.64 -12.93
N LEU A 86 1.07 4.64 -11.62
CA LEU A 86 0.92 5.87 -10.83
C LEU A 86 2.20 6.72 -10.85
N LEU A 87 3.37 6.07 -10.86
CA LEU A 87 4.67 6.74 -10.98
C LEU A 87 4.79 7.45 -12.33
N GLU A 88 4.47 6.78 -13.44
CA GLU A 88 4.45 7.35 -14.79
C GLU A 88 3.41 8.49 -14.92
N GLU A 89 2.22 8.33 -14.34
CA GLU A 89 1.23 9.43 -14.27
C GLU A 89 1.80 10.66 -13.54
N GLY A 90 2.52 10.43 -12.44
CA GLY A 90 3.19 11.48 -11.70
C GLY A 90 4.28 12.17 -12.52
N GLN A 91 5.14 11.41 -13.19
CA GLN A 91 6.19 11.92 -14.07
C GLN A 91 5.61 12.76 -15.22
N ARG A 92 4.44 12.41 -15.76
CA ARG A 92 3.77 13.20 -16.81
C ARG A 92 3.47 14.65 -16.40
N HIS A 93 3.22 14.93 -15.12
CA HIS A 93 3.04 16.31 -14.63
C HIS A 93 4.33 17.14 -14.66
N TRP A 94 5.49 16.49 -14.78
CA TRP A 94 6.80 17.13 -14.83
C TRP A 94 7.35 17.29 -16.24
N GLN A 95 6.67 16.80 -17.27
CA GLN A 95 7.18 16.76 -18.65
C GLN A 95 7.62 18.12 -19.21
N GLU A 96 7.05 19.24 -18.75
CA GLU A 96 7.51 20.59 -19.14
C GLU A 96 8.93 20.93 -18.64
N HIS A 97 9.44 20.16 -17.68
CA HIS A 97 10.79 20.25 -17.14
C HIS A 97 11.76 19.24 -17.78
N GLN A 98 11.32 18.46 -18.76
CA GLN A 98 12.17 17.52 -19.50
C GLN A 98 12.67 18.18 -20.79
N SER A 99 13.98 18.11 -21.06
CA SER A 99 14.57 18.59 -22.30
C SER A 99 14.16 17.67 -23.47
N PRO A 100 14.29 18.13 -24.72
CA PRO A 100 14.07 17.27 -25.90
C PRO A 100 14.98 16.03 -25.94
N ASP A 101 16.13 16.07 -25.26
CA ASP A 101 17.09 14.97 -25.16
C ASP A 101 16.74 13.99 -24.03
N GLY A 102 15.65 14.23 -23.29
CA GLY A 102 15.18 13.38 -22.20
C GLY A 102 15.72 13.75 -20.82
N GLU A 103 16.56 14.78 -20.70
CA GLU A 103 17.17 15.18 -19.42
C GLU A 103 16.20 16.04 -18.59
N TRP A 104 16.04 15.69 -17.30
CA TRP A 104 15.24 16.49 -16.38
C TRP A 104 15.98 17.75 -15.91
N SER A 105 15.24 18.84 -15.75
CA SER A 105 15.79 20.07 -15.18
C SER A 105 16.27 19.87 -13.73
N GLU A 106 17.27 20.64 -13.31
CA GLU A 106 17.80 20.60 -11.94
C GLU A 106 16.69 20.88 -10.90
N ILE A 107 15.78 21.81 -11.19
CA ILE A 107 14.68 22.13 -10.28
C ILE A 107 13.71 20.96 -10.09
N SER A 108 13.39 20.19 -11.14
CA SER A 108 12.51 19.02 -11.03
C SER A 108 13.17 17.90 -10.24
N ILE A 109 14.45 17.64 -10.49
CA ILE A 109 15.23 16.63 -9.74
C ILE A 109 15.28 17.02 -8.27
N MET A 110 15.63 18.27 -7.97
CA MET A 110 15.70 18.79 -6.61
C MET A 110 14.36 18.69 -5.89
N VAL A 111 13.27 19.18 -6.48
CA VAL A 111 11.96 19.17 -5.82
C VAL A 111 11.47 17.76 -5.55
N VAL A 112 11.50 16.86 -6.54
CA VAL A 112 11.01 15.49 -6.36
C VAL A 112 11.85 14.74 -5.31
N SER A 113 13.17 14.91 -5.33
CA SER A 113 14.07 14.30 -4.34
C SER A 113 13.84 14.84 -2.94
N GLU A 114 13.68 16.15 -2.79
CA GLU A 114 13.43 16.79 -1.49
C GLU A 114 12.05 16.46 -0.94
N VAL A 115 11.01 16.36 -1.78
CA VAL A 115 9.69 15.88 -1.36
C VAL A 115 9.78 14.47 -0.80
N ARG A 116 10.50 13.58 -1.48
CA ARG A 116 10.73 12.20 -1.03
C ARG A 116 11.48 12.16 0.31
N ARG A 117 12.56 12.94 0.42
CA ARG A 117 13.38 13.05 1.64
C ARG A 117 12.60 13.62 2.83
N LEU A 118 11.77 14.63 2.59
CA LEU A 118 11.00 15.35 3.60
C LEU A 118 9.55 14.87 3.73
N SER A 119 9.21 13.72 3.14
CA SER A 119 7.84 13.19 3.08
C SER A 119 7.19 13.05 4.47
N TYR A 120 7.98 12.67 5.49
CA TYR A 120 7.52 12.65 6.88
C TYR A 120 7.22 14.05 7.42
N ASN A 121 8.13 15.01 7.22
CA ASN A 121 7.97 16.40 7.65
C ASN A 121 6.76 17.06 6.98
N ILE A 122 6.55 16.80 5.68
CA ILE A 122 5.38 17.24 4.94
C ILE A 122 4.12 16.65 5.60
N SER A 123 4.11 15.35 5.85
CA SER A 123 2.97 14.65 6.50
C SER A 123 2.64 15.22 7.89
N GLN A 124 3.66 15.53 8.71
CA GLN A 124 3.47 16.17 10.01
C GLN A 124 2.92 17.59 9.86
N LYS A 125 3.46 18.39 8.94
CA LYS A 125 2.99 19.75 8.68
C LYS A 125 1.53 19.76 8.20
N LEU A 126 1.18 18.80 7.35
CA LEU A 126 -0.19 18.53 6.90
C LEU A 126 -1.13 18.09 8.03
N GLN A 127 -0.66 17.73 9.21
CA GLN A 127 -1.55 17.42 10.35
C GLN A 127 -1.81 18.65 11.20
N ILE A 128 -0.81 19.51 11.38
CA ILE A 128 -0.85 20.63 12.33
C ILE A 128 -1.17 21.98 11.69
N SER A 129 -1.02 22.12 10.37
CA SER A 129 -1.19 23.39 9.66
C SER A 129 -2.57 23.52 9.03
N ASP A 130 -3.08 24.76 8.98
CA ASP A 130 -4.28 25.13 8.21
C ASP A 130 -3.96 25.43 6.73
N LEU A 131 -2.67 25.36 6.35
CA LEU A 131 -2.25 25.53 4.97
C LEU A 131 -2.80 24.40 4.09
N ASP A 132 -3.01 24.72 2.82
CA ASP A 132 -3.32 23.71 1.82
C ASP A 132 -2.10 22.81 1.56
N ILE A 133 -2.34 21.68 0.88
CA ILE A 133 -1.31 20.66 0.69
C ILE A 133 -0.11 21.22 -0.11
N ALA A 134 -0.36 22.06 -1.12
CA ALA A 134 0.70 22.59 -1.98
C ALA A 134 1.58 23.59 -1.21
N ALA A 135 0.97 24.47 -0.43
CA ALA A 135 1.65 25.41 0.45
C ALA A 135 2.47 24.68 1.52
N CYS A 136 1.97 23.57 2.07
CA CYS A 136 2.73 22.74 3.00
C CYS A 136 3.98 22.15 2.34
N ILE A 137 3.86 21.62 1.13
CA ILE A 137 5.00 21.07 0.37
C ILE A 137 6.01 22.17 0.08
N ARG A 138 5.57 23.26 -0.56
CA ARG A 138 6.43 24.38 -0.95
C ARG A 138 7.22 24.94 0.23
N SER A 139 6.55 25.19 1.34
CA SER A 139 7.18 25.72 2.54
C SER A 139 8.06 24.72 3.29
N THR A 140 7.89 23.41 3.08
CA THR A 140 8.74 22.38 3.70
C THR A 140 9.99 22.13 2.88
N VAL A 141 9.85 22.10 1.55
CA VAL A 141 10.95 21.89 0.59
C VAL A 141 11.75 23.17 0.34
N GLY A 142 11.17 24.35 0.60
CA GLY A 142 11.81 25.63 0.33
C GLY A 142 11.61 26.13 -1.11
N ILE A 143 10.50 25.76 -1.75
CA ILE A 143 10.16 26.22 -3.11
C ILE A 143 9.71 27.68 -3.04
N SER A 144 10.46 28.57 -3.68
CA SER A 144 10.14 30.00 -3.78
C SER A 144 8.78 30.26 -4.45
N SER A 145 8.12 31.35 -4.06
CA SER A 145 6.92 31.85 -4.75
C SER A 145 7.18 32.23 -6.21
N GLU A 146 8.43 32.56 -6.57
CA GLU A 146 8.86 32.92 -7.93
C GLU A 146 9.26 31.69 -8.78
N SER A 147 9.27 30.49 -8.20
CA SER A 147 9.59 29.26 -8.92
C SER A 147 8.51 28.93 -9.95
N ASN A 148 8.93 28.42 -11.12
CA ASN A 148 8.05 27.89 -12.16
C ASN A 148 7.36 26.57 -11.80
N VAL A 149 7.63 25.99 -10.63
CA VAL A 149 7.00 24.74 -10.19
C VAL A 149 5.54 24.97 -9.82
N SER A 150 4.62 24.31 -10.50
CA SER A 150 3.18 24.43 -10.23
C SER A 150 2.74 23.69 -8.95
N ASN A 151 1.57 24.06 -8.42
CA ASN A 151 0.95 23.31 -7.31
C ASN A 151 0.58 21.88 -7.71
N SER A 152 0.24 21.66 -8.99
CA SER A 152 0.02 20.32 -9.56
C SER A 152 1.27 19.46 -9.44
N GLN A 153 2.44 20.01 -9.78
CA GLN A 153 3.73 19.31 -9.67
C GLN A 153 4.11 18.98 -8.23
N CYS A 154 3.78 19.85 -7.28
CA CYS A 154 3.96 19.55 -5.86
C CYS A 154 3.16 18.30 -5.45
N MET A 155 1.89 18.20 -5.85
CA MET A 155 1.06 17.01 -5.60
C MET A 155 1.62 15.78 -6.30
N ALA A 156 2.04 15.92 -7.57
CA ALA A 156 2.63 14.83 -8.34
C ALA A 156 3.92 14.30 -7.70
N ALA A 157 4.77 15.17 -7.13
CA ALA A 157 5.96 14.73 -6.40
C ALA A 157 5.63 13.86 -5.16
N LEU A 158 4.56 14.20 -4.41
CA LEU A 158 4.09 13.33 -3.33
C LEU A 158 3.53 12.00 -3.85
N ALA A 159 2.81 12.02 -4.98
CA ALA A 159 2.34 10.80 -5.61
C ALA A 159 3.48 9.87 -6.02
N ILE A 160 4.53 10.44 -6.66
CA ILE A 160 5.75 9.72 -7.05
C ILE A 160 6.43 9.11 -5.81
N ASP A 161 6.61 9.88 -4.72
CA ASP A 161 7.15 9.35 -3.46
C ASP A 161 6.37 8.13 -2.96
N ARG A 162 5.03 8.22 -2.95
CA ARG A 162 4.17 7.11 -2.51
C ARG A 162 4.27 5.91 -3.45
N ALA A 163 4.25 6.11 -4.76
CA ALA A 163 4.40 5.03 -5.74
C ALA A 163 5.74 4.29 -5.57
N CYS A 164 6.85 5.03 -5.47
CA CYS A 164 8.16 4.44 -5.19
C CYS A 164 8.17 3.66 -3.87
N ARG A 165 7.60 4.20 -2.78
CA ARG A 165 7.55 3.50 -1.49
C ARG A 165 6.73 2.21 -1.54
N ALA A 166 5.66 2.17 -2.34
CA ALA A 166 4.89 0.95 -2.55
C ALA A 166 5.75 -0.12 -3.24
N ILE A 167 6.47 0.25 -4.31
CA ILE A 167 7.40 -0.66 -5.01
C ILE A 167 8.49 -1.15 -4.06
N GLU A 168 9.10 -0.27 -3.28
CA GLU A 168 10.16 -0.64 -2.33
C GLU A 168 9.64 -1.55 -1.21
N THR A 169 8.42 -1.32 -0.73
CA THR A 169 7.79 -2.16 0.29
C THR A 169 7.57 -3.57 -0.25
N LEU A 170 7.04 -3.69 -1.48
CA LEU A 170 6.84 -4.98 -2.13
C LEU A 170 8.17 -5.65 -2.48
N GLY A 171 9.12 -4.92 -3.07
CA GLY A 171 10.44 -5.44 -3.43
C GLY A 171 11.21 -5.93 -2.20
N LYS A 172 11.12 -5.23 -1.07
CA LYS A 172 11.69 -5.69 0.19
C LYS A 172 11.04 -6.99 0.67
N TRP A 173 9.72 -7.08 0.64
CA TRP A 173 9.02 -8.32 1.00
C TRP A 173 9.43 -9.50 0.11
N LEU A 174 9.48 -9.30 -1.21
CA LEU A 174 9.90 -10.33 -2.16
C LEU A 174 11.34 -10.79 -1.88
N ALA A 175 12.26 -9.85 -1.64
CA ALA A 175 13.65 -10.16 -1.33
C ALA A 175 13.80 -10.89 0.03
N ASP A 176 13.12 -10.41 1.08
CA ASP A 176 13.16 -11.02 2.41
C ASP A 176 12.57 -12.45 2.36
N PHE A 177 11.45 -12.66 1.65
CA PHE A 177 10.86 -13.99 1.45
C PHE A 177 11.80 -14.91 0.67
N GLN A 178 12.39 -14.42 -0.42
CA GLN A 178 13.34 -15.18 -1.24
C GLN A 178 14.55 -15.64 -0.42
N GLN A 179 15.06 -14.77 0.46
CA GLN A 179 16.18 -15.09 1.34
C GLN A 179 15.84 -16.23 2.30
N GLU A 180 14.64 -16.24 2.87
CA GLU A 180 14.17 -17.31 3.75
C GLU A 180 13.89 -18.61 2.97
N PHE A 181 13.35 -18.47 1.75
CA PHE A 181 13.06 -19.60 0.86
C PHE A 181 14.33 -20.31 0.35
N HIS A 182 15.44 -19.60 0.16
CA HIS A 182 16.72 -20.12 -0.33
C HIS A 182 17.53 -20.97 0.66
N THR A 183 16.87 -21.76 1.52
CA THR A 183 17.53 -22.86 2.23
C THR A 183 17.94 -24.01 1.27
N THR A 184 17.36 -24.04 0.06
CA THR A 184 17.60 -25.03 -1.00
C THR A 184 18.26 -24.39 -2.24
N SER A 185 19.12 -25.12 -2.97
CA SER A 185 19.84 -24.56 -4.12
C SER A 185 18.89 -24.14 -5.25
N PRO A 186 19.14 -23.03 -5.97
CA PRO A 186 18.29 -22.56 -7.06
C PRO A 186 18.05 -23.59 -8.16
N GLU A 187 19.05 -24.40 -8.51
CA GLU A 187 18.94 -25.43 -9.55
C GLU A 187 17.99 -26.55 -9.14
N THR A 188 17.94 -26.84 -7.84
CA THR A 188 17.04 -27.86 -7.27
C THR A 188 15.60 -27.34 -7.28
N LEU A 189 15.40 -26.07 -6.94
CA LEU A 189 14.09 -25.42 -7.00
C LEU A 189 13.54 -25.36 -8.44
N ASP A 190 14.38 -25.03 -9.42
CA ASP A 190 14.02 -25.01 -10.84
C ASP A 190 13.70 -26.40 -11.39
N ALA A 191 14.33 -27.46 -10.85
CA ALA A 191 14.01 -28.83 -11.21
C ALA A 191 12.64 -29.24 -10.63
N ILE A 192 12.42 -28.99 -9.33
CA ILE A 192 11.14 -29.30 -8.67
C ILE A 192 9.98 -28.52 -9.32
N ALA A 193 10.16 -27.24 -9.62
CA ALA A 193 9.13 -26.44 -10.30
C ALA A 193 8.72 -26.99 -11.67
N ARG A 194 9.64 -27.66 -12.38
CA ARG A 194 9.37 -28.27 -13.69
C ARG A 194 8.86 -29.70 -13.61
N GLU A 195 9.37 -30.49 -12.67
CA GLU A 195 9.10 -31.92 -12.55
C GLU A 195 7.84 -32.21 -11.71
N SER A 196 7.61 -31.40 -10.68
CA SER A 196 6.48 -31.50 -9.75
C SER A 196 5.96 -30.12 -9.30
N PRO A 197 5.14 -29.43 -10.13
CA PRO A 197 4.59 -28.12 -9.78
C PRO A 197 3.81 -28.09 -8.45
N ASP A 198 3.05 -29.15 -8.15
CA ASP A 198 2.28 -29.25 -6.90
C ASP A 198 3.20 -29.32 -5.67
N ASP A 199 4.34 -30.04 -5.77
CA ASP A 199 5.33 -30.14 -4.70
C ASP A 199 6.06 -28.80 -4.51
N PHE A 200 6.33 -28.08 -5.61
CA PHE A 200 6.89 -26.73 -5.58
C PHE A 200 5.95 -25.74 -4.89
N GLU A 201 4.65 -25.80 -5.20
CA GLU A 201 3.65 -24.96 -4.55
C GLU A 201 3.55 -25.26 -3.06
N ALA A 202 3.58 -26.54 -2.67
CA ALA A 202 3.61 -26.94 -1.26
C ALA A 202 4.85 -26.39 -0.53
N LEU A 203 6.02 -26.46 -1.18
CA LEU A 203 7.29 -25.95 -0.67
C LEU A 203 7.27 -24.43 -0.46
N ILE A 204 6.65 -23.66 -1.35
CA ILE A 204 6.47 -22.21 -1.20
C ILE A 204 5.46 -21.89 -0.09
N ASN A 205 4.38 -22.65 -0.01
CA ASN A 205 3.29 -22.36 0.91
C ASN A 205 3.64 -22.62 2.38
N GLU A 206 4.62 -23.47 2.68
CA GLU A 206 5.10 -23.70 4.05
C GLU A 206 5.68 -22.42 4.70
N PRO A 207 6.75 -21.79 4.16
CA PRO A 207 7.28 -20.54 4.70
C PRO A 207 6.28 -19.37 4.61
N ARG A 208 5.42 -19.34 3.57
CA ARG A 208 4.35 -18.33 3.49
C ARG A 208 3.38 -18.41 4.66
N ARG A 209 3.04 -19.61 5.14
CA ARG A 209 2.14 -19.76 6.30
C ARG A 209 2.78 -19.25 7.58
N GLU A 210 4.07 -19.46 7.76
CA GLU A 210 4.83 -18.95 8.90
C GLU A 210 4.90 -17.42 8.87
N TRP A 211 5.05 -16.83 7.68
CA TRP A 211 5.18 -15.40 7.46
C TRP A 211 3.86 -14.71 7.08
N ALA A 212 2.73 -15.39 7.22
CA ALA A 212 1.44 -14.92 6.73
C ALA A 212 1.03 -13.55 7.30
N GLN A 213 1.33 -13.30 8.57
CA GLN A 213 1.06 -12.01 9.20
C GLN A 213 1.86 -10.87 8.56
N VAL A 214 3.14 -11.12 8.25
CA VAL A 214 4.02 -10.13 7.60
C VAL A 214 3.59 -9.89 6.16
N GLU A 215 3.18 -10.94 5.44
CA GLU A 215 2.60 -10.82 4.09
C GLU A 215 1.32 -9.96 4.12
N MET A 216 0.42 -10.22 5.08
CA MET A 216 -0.81 -9.45 5.26
C MET A 216 -0.53 -7.98 5.55
N GLU A 217 0.36 -7.68 6.50
CA GLU A 217 0.75 -6.31 6.85
C GLU A 217 1.39 -5.58 5.66
N THR A 218 2.24 -6.27 4.90
CA THR A 218 2.87 -5.73 3.68
C THR A 218 1.82 -5.39 2.63
N ARG A 219 0.84 -6.27 2.41
CA ARG A 219 -0.26 -6.07 1.46
C ARG A 219 -1.16 -4.91 1.87
N GLU A 220 -1.52 -4.82 3.14
CA GLU A 220 -2.35 -3.74 3.69
C GLU A 220 -1.63 -2.38 3.61
N ASN A 221 -0.37 -2.33 4.06
CA ASN A 221 0.46 -1.12 4.00
C ASN A 221 0.64 -0.64 2.55
N THR A 222 0.98 -1.56 1.64
CA THR A 222 1.10 -1.24 0.21
C THR A 222 -0.21 -0.69 -0.36
N ALA A 223 -1.36 -1.29 -0.03
CA ALA A 223 -2.66 -0.81 -0.50
C ALA A 223 -2.97 0.61 0.02
N GLU A 224 -2.64 0.91 1.28
CA GLU A 224 -2.77 2.25 1.84
C GLU A 224 -1.86 3.26 1.12
N ILE A 225 -0.59 2.90 0.88
CA ILE A 225 0.38 3.74 0.17
C ILE A 225 -0.10 4.03 -1.26
N LEU A 226 -0.58 3.03 -1.99
CA LEU A 226 -1.10 3.18 -3.36
C LEU A 226 -2.39 4.03 -3.39
N GLY A 227 -3.26 3.86 -2.39
CA GLY A 227 -4.43 4.71 -2.21
C GLY A 227 -4.04 6.18 -2.03
N ASN A 228 -2.99 6.46 -1.25
CA ASN A 228 -2.45 7.80 -1.07
C ASN A 228 -1.80 8.34 -2.34
N ALA A 229 -1.03 7.53 -3.09
CA ALA A 229 -0.45 7.91 -4.36
C ALA A 229 -1.52 8.37 -5.37
N ARG A 230 -2.56 7.53 -5.55
CA ARG A 230 -3.71 7.84 -6.40
C ARG A 230 -4.43 9.11 -5.94
N HIS A 231 -4.63 9.28 -4.63
CA HIS A 231 -5.26 10.48 -4.08
C HIS A 231 -4.50 11.74 -4.46
N TYR A 232 -3.17 11.75 -4.34
CA TYR A 232 -2.35 12.89 -4.71
C TYR A 232 -2.35 13.16 -6.21
N LEU A 233 -2.41 12.13 -7.08
CA LEU A 233 -2.58 12.33 -8.52
C LEU A 233 -3.92 12.97 -8.88
N ILE A 234 -5.01 12.56 -8.21
CA ILE A 234 -6.33 13.19 -8.41
C ILE A 234 -6.23 14.68 -8.04
N LEU A 235 -5.57 15.01 -6.94
CA LEU A 235 -5.35 16.42 -6.56
C LEU A 235 -4.45 17.15 -7.56
N ALA A 236 -3.38 16.51 -8.06
CA ALA A 236 -2.52 17.07 -9.10
C ALA A 236 -3.35 17.46 -10.33
N ALA A 237 -4.18 16.54 -10.83
CA ALA A 237 -5.08 16.78 -11.94
C ALA A 237 -6.04 17.95 -11.66
N VAL A 238 -6.63 18.03 -10.46
CA VAL A 238 -7.49 19.17 -10.06
C VAL A 238 -6.75 20.49 -10.08
N TYR A 239 -5.52 20.55 -9.56
CA TYR A 239 -4.72 21.78 -9.58
C TYR A 239 -4.32 22.20 -11.01
N ALA A 240 -4.15 21.23 -11.91
CA ALA A 240 -3.86 21.47 -13.33
C ALA A 240 -5.06 21.98 -14.14
N LEU A 241 -6.30 21.86 -13.63
CA LEU A 241 -7.49 22.32 -14.36
C LEU A 241 -7.51 23.86 -14.47
N PRO A 242 -7.57 24.42 -15.69
CA PRO A 242 -7.58 25.87 -15.90
C PRO A 242 -8.94 26.51 -15.56
N ILE A 243 -10.01 25.71 -15.52
CA ILE A 243 -11.39 26.19 -15.29
C ILE A 243 -11.70 26.46 -13.82
N LEU A 244 -10.94 25.89 -12.89
CA LEU A 244 -11.17 26.07 -11.46
C LEU A 244 -10.38 27.27 -10.95
N SER A 245 -11.02 28.11 -10.12
CA SER A 245 -10.32 29.16 -9.38
C SER A 245 -9.36 28.56 -8.36
N ASP A 246 -8.33 29.30 -7.96
CA ASP A 246 -7.40 28.85 -6.91
C ASP A 246 -8.11 28.62 -5.58
N GLU A 247 -9.14 29.42 -5.28
CA GLU A 247 -9.98 29.23 -4.09
C GLU A 247 -10.72 27.89 -4.13
N ASP A 248 -11.28 27.52 -5.29
CA ASP A 248 -11.98 26.24 -5.46
C ASP A 248 -11.02 25.05 -5.38
N LYS A 249 -9.81 25.18 -5.95
CA LYS A 249 -8.74 24.16 -5.86
C LYS A 249 -8.35 23.93 -4.40
N THR A 250 -8.13 25.01 -3.64
CA THR A 250 -7.82 24.92 -2.20
C THR A 250 -8.99 24.34 -1.40
N LYS A 251 -10.25 24.73 -1.68
CA LYS A 251 -11.44 24.12 -1.04
C LYS A 251 -11.54 22.63 -1.30
N ILE A 252 -11.34 22.18 -2.54
CA ILE A 252 -11.37 20.76 -2.92
C ILE A 252 -10.25 20.01 -2.19
N SER A 253 -9.02 20.53 -2.20
CA SER A 253 -7.86 19.98 -1.51
C SER A 253 -8.09 19.81 0.00
N THR A 254 -8.56 20.86 0.67
CA THR A 254 -8.88 20.85 2.10
C THR A 254 -10.04 19.91 2.43
N ALA A 255 -11.09 19.90 1.61
CA ALA A 255 -12.20 18.95 1.77
C ALA A 255 -11.73 17.50 1.61
N ALA A 256 -10.83 17.23 0.66
CA ALA A 256 -10.25 15.91 0.44
C ALA A 256 -9.43 15.43 1.65
N ARG A 257 -8.62 16.32 2.25
CA ARG A 257 -7.93 16.08 3.54
C ARG A 257 -8.92 15.73 4.66
N SER A 258 -10.01 16.48 4.78
CA SER A 258 -11.01 16.27 5.83
C SER A 258 -11.80 14.95 5.69
N ARG A 259 -11.99 14.43 4.48
CA ARG A 259 -12.74 13.17 4.25
C ARG A 259 -11.96 11.93 4.68
N GLY A 260 -10.64 11.91 4.51
CA GLY A 260 -9.78 10.84 5.04
C GLY A 260 -9.83 10.77 6.58
N LEU A 261 -9.73 11.93 7.23
CA LEU A 261 -9.86 12.07 8.68
C LEU A 261 -11.25 11.68 9.19
N ARG A 262 -12.32 12.15 8.53
CA ARG A 262 -13.70 11.80 8.88
C ARG A 262 -13.99 10.31 8.71
N SER A 263 -13.44 9.63 7.71
CA SER A 263 -13.65 8.18 7.54
C SER A 263 -12.97 7.36 8.64
N ALA A 264 -11.73 7.69 8.99
CA ALA A 264 -11.03 7.04 10.11
C ALA A 264 -11.70 7.35 11.46
N GLU A 265 -12.13 8.59 11.67
CA GLU A 265 -12.87 9.01 12.86
C GLU A 265 -14.25 8.35 12.95
N LEU A 266 -14.98 8.23 11.84
CA LEU A 266 -16.27 7.51 11.78
C LEU A 266 -16.07 6.02 12.07
N ARG A 267 -15.03 5.38 11.54
CA ARG A 267 -14.69 3.99 11.87
C ARG A 267 -14.36 3.83 13.36
N ARG A 268 -13.56 4.73 13.93
CA ARG A 268 -13.23 4.73 15.37
C ARG A 268 -14.48 4.95 16.22
N ARG A 269 -15.31 5.94 15.87
CA ARG A 269 -16.57 6.25 16.56
C ARG A 269 -17.52 5.06 16.53
N ALA A 270 -17.70 4.42 15.37
CA ALA A 270 -18.53 3.22 15.25
C ALA A 270 -18.01 2.05 16.11
N VAL A 271 -16.68 1.87 16.19
CA VAL A 271 -16.06 0.87 17.07
C VAL A 271 -16.29 1.21 18.55
N THR A 272 -16.11 2.47 18.94
CA THR A 272 -16.34 2.93 20.32
C THR A 272 -17.81 2.78 20.72
N GLU A 273 -18.75 3.26 19.90
CA GLU A 273 -20.19 3.15 20.14
C GLU A 273 -20.64 1.69 20.29
N ARG A 274 -20.11 0.78 19.45
CA ARG A 274 -20.38 -0.66 19.59
C ARG A 274 -19.82 -1.21 20.90
N ASN A 275 -18.58 -0.86 21.25
CA ASN A 275 -17.95 -1.33 22.48
C ASN A 275 -18.73 -0.83 23.73
N ASP A 276 -19.18 0.41 23.71
CA ASP A 276 -20.01 1.00 24.77
C ASP A 276 -21.37 0.29 24.87
N ALA A 277 -22.01 -0.02 23.74
CA ALA A 277 -23.25 -0.78 23.72
C ALA A 277 -23.08 -2.20 24.29
N ILE A 278 -21.95 -2.86 24.00
CA ILE A 278 -21.58 -4.17 24.57
C ILE A 278 -21.43 -4.06 26.10
N CYS A 279 -20.72 -3.06 26.60
CA CYS A 279 -20.55 -2.83 28.04
C CYS A 279 -21.87 -2.49 28.73
N ALA A 280 -22.68 -1.59 28.16
CA ALA A 280 -24.01 -1.25 28.68
C ALA A 280 -24.93 -2.47 28.77
N LYS A 281 -24.87 -3.35 27.77
CA LYS A 281 -25.62 -4.62 27.79
C LYS A 281 -25.13 -5.55 28.91
N ALA A 282 -23.81 -5.67 29.09
CA ALA A 282 -23.23 -6.47 30.18
C ALA A 282 -23.65 -5.96 31.57
N HIS A 283 -23.61 -4.64 31.79
CA HIS A 283 -24.08 -4.04 33.03
C HIS A 283 -25.57 -4.30 33.27
N THR A 284 -26.39 -4.27 32.22
CA THR A 284 -27.82 -4.59 32.31
C THR A 284 -28.05 -6.05 32.69
N LEU A 285 -27.33 -6.99 32.06
CA LEU A 285 -27.41 -8.41 32.39
C LEU A 285 -26.95 -8.69 33.84
N ARG A 286 -25.88 -8.03 34.29
CA ARG A 286 -25.39 -8.14 35.67
C ARG A 286 -26.40 -7.60 36.69
N LYS A 287 -27.06 -6.47 36.39
CA LYS A 287 -28.17 -5.94 37.20
C LYS A 287 -29.35 -6.92 37.29
N ASN A 288 -29.57 -7.72 36.24
CA ASN A 288 -30.60 -8.75 36.19
C ASN A 288 -30.16 -10.08 36.83
N GLY A 289 -29.02 -10.12 37.52
CA GLY A 289 -28.55 -11.30 38.27
C GLY A 289 -27.81 -12.34 37.43
N VAL A 290 -27.43 -12.02 36.19
CA VAL A 290 -26.62 -12.94 35.36
C VAL A 290 -25.20 -13.02 35.92
N ALA A 291 -24.70 -14.25 36.10
CA ALA A 291 -23.35 -14.50 36.57
C ALA A 291 -22.31 -14.07 35.52
N GLU A 292 -21.17 -13.58 36.01
CA GLU A 292 -20.12 -13.00 35.17
C GLU A 292 -19.60 -13.96 34.08
N LYS A 293 -19.47 -15.24 34.41
CA LYS A 293 -19.06 -16.31 33.49
C LYS A 293 -19.97 -16.49 32.27
N ASP A 294 -21.24 -16.10 32.39
CA ASP A 294 -22.26 -16.31 31.35
C ASP A 294 -22.44 -15.08 30.45
N LEU A 295 -21.90 -13.91 30.84
CA LEU A 295 -22.07 -12.65 30.13
C LEU A 295 -21.54 -12.69 28.69
N VAL A 296 -20.33 -13.23 28.49
CA VAL A 296 -19.70 -13.31 27.16
C VAL A 296 -20.52 -14.21 26.24
N GLY A 297 -21.05 -15.32 26.76
CA GLY A 297 -21.90 -16.24 26.00
C GLY A 297 -23.21 -15.57 25.58
N MET A 298 -23.89 -14.92 26.52
CA MET A 298 -25.17 -14.26 26.25
C MET A 298 -25.04 -13.09 25.27
N ILE A 299 -23.99 -12.28 25.38
CA ILE A 299 -23.74 -11.14 24.49
C ILE A 299 -23.33 -11.60 23.09
N ALA A 300 -22.60 -12.70 22.95
CA ALA A 300 -22.19 -13.22 21.64
C ALA A 300 -23.40 -13.58 20.73
N HIS A 301 -24.57 -13.81 21.31
CA HIS A 301 -25.79 -14.14 20.57
C HIS A 301 -26.67 -12.92 20.25
N THR A 302 -26.37 -11.72 20.77
CA THR A 302 -27.16 -10.51 20.51
C THR A 302 -26.69 -9.74 19.28
N ALA A 303 -27.58 -8.91 18.72
CA ALA A 303 -27.27 -8.04 17.58
C ALA A 303 -26.16 -7.01 17.90
N THR A 304 -25.96 -6.67 19.17
CA THR A 304 -24.90 -5.76 19.63
C THR A 304 -23.48 -6.33 19.46
N ALA A 305 -23.34 -7.64 19.22
CA ALA A 305 -22.05 -8.28 18.98
C ALA A 305 -21.71 -8.40 17.47
N GLU A 306 -22.54 -7.85 16.58
CA GLU A 306 -22.26 -7.85 15.14
C GLU A 306 -21.19 -6.79 14.81
N LYS A 307 -20.28 -7.12 13.89
CA LYS A 307 -19.24 -6.17 13.43
C LYS A 307 -19.84 -5.03 12.60
N GLU A 308 -20.90 -5.35 11.85
CA GLU A 308 -21.70 -4.48 10.99
C GLU A 308 -23.16 -4.96 11.06
N SER A 309 -24.15 -4.10 10.79
CA SER A 309 -25.57 -4.48 10.88
C SER A 309 -25.89 -5.65 9.94
N GLY A 310 -26.22 -6.82 10.50
CA GLY A 310 -26.47 -8.05 9.75
C GLY A 310 -25.20 -8.82 9.32
N GLY A 311 -24.03 -8.45 9.86
CA GLY A 311 -22.73 -8.99 9.48
C GLY A 311 -22.14 -10.03 10.45
N VAL A 312 -20.86 -10.36 10.25
CA VAL A 312 -20.10 -11.33 11.05
C VAL A 312 -20.04 -10.91 12.52
N LYS A 313 -20.35 -11.83 13.44
CA LYS A 313 -20.29 -11.57 14.89
C LYS A 313 -18.86 -11.55 15.42
N LEU A 314 -18.63 -10.75 16.46
CA LEU A 314 -17.39 -10.73 17.23
C LEU A 314 -17.15 -12.10 17.88
N SER A 315 -15.89 -12.53 17.93
CA SER A 315 -15.54 -13.74 18.65
C SER A 315 -15.72 -13.54 20.16
N LYS A 316 -15.93 -14.64 20.90
CA LYS A 316 -16.02 -14.60 22.38
C LYS A 316 -14.78 -13.98 23.02
N LYS A 317 -13.60 -14.17 22.41
CA LYS A 317 -12.34 -13.54 22.85
C LYS A 317 -12.38 -12.02 22.69
N GLN A 318 -12.88 -11.53 21.56
CA GLN A 318 -13.01 -10.08 21.30
C GLN A 318 -14.00 -9.42 22.27
N ILE A 319 -15.16 -10.05 22.51
CA ILE A 319 -16.15 -9.57 23.46
C ILE A 319 -15.57 -9.51 24.87
N ARG A 320 -14.85 -10.54 25.31
CA ARG A 320 -14.18 -10.56 26.63
C ARG A 320 -13.18 -9.42 26.78
N ASN A 321 -12.37 -9.16 25.76
CA ASN A 321 -11.40 -8.07 25.79
C ASN A 321 -12.09 -6.70 25.88
N ILE A 322 -13.18 -6.49 25.13
CA ILE A 322 -13.98 -5.26 25.20
C ILE A 322 -14.55 -5.05 26.60
N LEU A 323 -15.12 -6.10 27.20
CA LEU A 323 -15.72 -6.01 28.53
C LEU A 323 -14.68 -5.77 29.64
N ARG A 324 -13.48 -6.38 29.54
CA ARG A 324 -12.36 -6.08 30.46
C ARG A 324 -11.92 -4.62 30.32
N ALA A 325 -11.74 -4.15 29.10
CA ALA A 325 -11.35 -2.77 28.83
C ALA A 325 -12.39 -1.75 29.33
N GLY A 326 -13.68 -2.10 29.28
CA GLY A 326 -14.78 -1.28 29.79
C GLY A 326 -15.12 -1.48 31.27
N GLY A 327 -14.35 -2.27 32.02
CA GLY A 327 -14.58 -2.54 33.46
C GLY A 327 -15.86 -3.35 33.76
N ALA A 328 -16.43 -4.01 32.76
CA ALA A 328 -17.61 -4.86 32.91
C ALA A 328 -17.28 -6.30 33.34
N LEU A 329 -16.02 -6.72 33.16
CA LEU A 329 -15.44 -7.95 33.68
C LEU A 329 -14.23 -7.64 34.57
N ASP A 330 -14.03 -8.41 35.63
CA ASP A 330 -12.85 -8.32 36.47
C ASP A 330 -11.61 -8.84 35.71
N PRO A 331 -10.48 -8.11 35.70
CA PRO A 331 -9.24 -8.58 35.08
C PRO A 331 -8.72 -9.93 35.62
N ASP A 332 -9.05 -10.31 36.86
CA ASP A 332 -8.42 -11.44 37.57
C ASP A 332 -9.20 -12.77 37.57
N LEU A 333 -10.35 -12.86 36.91
CA LEU A 333 -11.24 -14.04 36.97
C LEU A 333 -10.82 -15.26 36.11
N ASP A 334 -9.56 -15.35 35.65
CA ASP A 334 -9.07 -16.42 34.75
C ASP A 334 -8.25 -17.54 35.43
N LEU A 335 -8.39 -17.73 36.76
CA LEU A 335 -7.72 -18.82 37.49
C LEU A 335 -8.67 -19.82 38.17
N THR A 336 -9.74 -20.23 37.49
CA THR A 336 -10.42 -21.49 37.84
C THR A 336 -10.47 -22.42 36.65
N TRP A 337 -9.37 -23.16 36.48
CA TRP A 337 -9.36 -24.48 35.86
C TRP A 337 -10.33 -25.41 36.62
N PRO A 338 -11.02 -26.36 35.98
CA PRO A 338 -12.04 -27.18 36.67
C PRO A 338 -11.43 -27.99 37.84
N PRO A 339 -12.11 -28.07 38.99
CA PRO A 339 -11.71 -28.96 40.08
C PRO A 339 -12.21 -30.36 39.74
N ASP A 340 -11.41 -31.14 39.00
CA ASP A 340 -11.47 -32.61 38.96
C ASP A 340 -10.35 -33.13 38.05
N CYS A 341 -9.10 -32.99 38.50
CA CYS A 341 -8.02 -33.86 38.06
C CYS A 341 -7.53 -34.62 39.28
N ILE A 342 -7.96 -35.88 39.33
CA ILE A 342 -7.53 -36.93 40.25
C ILE A 342 -6.01 -36.90 40.40
N ARG A 343 -5.53 -36.68 41.63
CA ARG A 343 -4.16 -36.96 42.03
C ARG A 343 -3.95 -38.47 41.90
N LEU A 344 -3.26 -38.89 40.85
CA LEU A 344 -2.59 -40.20 40.86
C LEU A 344 -1.23 -39.97 41.49
N ASP A 345 -1.06 -40.48 42.72
CA ASP A 345 0.26 -40.57 43.34
C ASP A 345 1.15 -41.51 42.51
N PRO A 346 2.44 -41.16 42.29
CA PRO A 346 3.34 -42.03 41.56
C PRO A 346 3.75 -43.23 42.45
N PRO A 347 3.73 -44.47 41.95
CA PRO A 347 4.41 -45.55 42.63
C PRO A 347 5.90 -45.53 42.29
N PHE A 348 6.67 -46.05 43.25
CA PHE A 348 8.08 -46.40 43.17
C PHE A 348 8.50 -47.14 41.90
#